data_AF-A0A8J5Z7S7-F1
#
_entry.id   AF-A0A8J5Z7S7-F1
#
_cell.length_a   1.000
_cell.length_b   1.000
_cell.length_c   1.000
_cell.angle_alpha   90.00
_cell.angle_beta   90.00
_cell.angle_gamma   90.00
#
_symmetry.space_group_name_H-M   'P 1'
#
loop_
_entity.id
_entity.type
_entity.pdbx_description
1 polymer ?
#
loop_
_entity_poly.entity_id
_entity_poly.type
_entity_poly.pdbx_seq_one_letter_code
_entity_poly.pdbx_strand_id
1 'polypeptide(L)'
;MDSREDDGGEPLSRMAEWRDVTPLPQDDGPNPVVPIAYKEEFRETMDYFRAIYKADERSPRALRLTRRAIHLNPGNYTVWHFRRLVLEALNADLDEELDFLQRIANSNSKNYQLWHHRRWRYFVVTRSPFLGGLKAMRAFEVRYTVEAILANPNNECPWRYLRGLYKDDIKALVNDPEIASVCLKVINTKNNYIFALKMLLDLLCHGFQPCHEFRDSVVALRASDTDPLDPDLSMAICDILEQVDSLRASYWIWRKNKLSVAAV
;
A
#
# COMPACT_ATOMS: atom_id res chain seq x y z
N MET A 1 20.81 11.12 13.91
CA MET A 1 20.52 12.11 14.97
C MET A 1 19.73 13.22 14.29
N ASP A 2 18.43 12.99 14.08
CA ASP A 2 17.49 14.05 13.74
C ASP A 2 16.05 13.55 14.02
N SER A 3 15.72 13.50 15.30
CA SER A 3 14.44 12.96 15.80
C SER A 3 13.65 14.03 16.56
N ARG A 4 13.76 15.32 16.14
CA ARG A 4 13.14 16.46 16.83
C ARG A 4 12.63 17.58 15.91
N GLU A 5 12.08 17.29 14.73
CA GLU A 5 11.46 18.33 13.89
C GLU A 5 9.94 18.25 13.71
N ASP A 6 9.23 17.27 14.29
CA ASP A 6 7.81 17.08 13.94
C ASP A 6 6.91 16.82 15.15
N ASP A 7 6.91 17.75 16.11
CA ASP A 7 5.85 17.82 17.13
C ASP A 7 5.62 19.31 17.50
N GLY A 8 4.71 19.98 16.79
CA GLY A 8 4.27 21.35 17.10
C GLY A 8 4.99 22.48 16.36
N GLY A 9 4.98 22.47 15.01
CA GLY A 9 5.38 23.63 14.22
C GLY A 9 4.55 24.88 14.55
N GLU A 10 5.12 26.07 14.35
CA GLU A 10 4.44 27.35 14.60
C GLU A 10 3.01 27.37 14.00
N PRO A 11 2.01 27.97 14.68
CA PRO A 11 0.68 28.15 14.11
C PRO A 11 0.74 28.86 12.75
N LEU A 12 -0.02 28.36 11.77
CA LEU A 12 -0.02 28.93 10.40
C LEU A 12 -0.42 30.42 10.42
N SER A 13 -1.34 30.79 11.31
CA SER A 13 -1.76 32.18 11.53
C SER A 13 -0.64 33.14 11.96
N ARG A 14 0.47 32.65 12.51
CA ARG A 14 1.60 33.48 12.97
C ARG A 14 2.69 33.61 11.91
N MET A 15 2.71 32.72 10.93
CA MET A 15 3.68 32.72 9.85
C MET A 15 3.38 33.84 8.85
N ALA A 16 4.39 34.63 8.50
CA ALA A 16 4.24 35.74 7.55
C ALA A 16 3.74 35.29 6.16
N GLU A 17 4.11 34.07 5.74
CA GLU A 17 3.74 33.50 4.43
C GLU A 17 2.25 33.14 4.28
N TRP A 18 1.46 33.20 5.36
CA TRP A 18 0.04 32.83 5.38
C TRP A 18 -0.90 34.03 5.59
N ARG A 19 -0.36 35.24 5.74
CA ARG A 19 -1.14 36.46 6.04
C ARG A 19 -2.15 36.85 4.96
N ASP A 20 -1.90 36.47 3.72
CA ASP A 20 -2.77 36.72 2.57
C ASP A 20 -3.93 35.70 2.47
N VAL A 21 -3.88 34.60 3.24
CA VAL A 21 -4.88 33.54 3.19
C VAL A 21 -5.86 33.70 4.34
N THR A 22 -7.14 33.84 4.01
CA THR A 22 -8.21 33.76 5.03
C THR A 22 -8.58 32.28 5.24
N PRO A 23 -8.40 31.72 6.45
CA PRO A 23 -8.71 30.31 6.71
C PRO A 23 -10.22 30.06 6.53
N LEU A 24 -10.56 28.90 5.95
CA LEU A 24 -11.94 28.51 5.65
C LEU A 24 -12.41 27.42 6.63
N PRO A 25 -13.28 27.74 7.60
CA PRO A 25 -13.76 26.76 8.58
C PRO A 25 -14.54 25.62 7.93
N GLN A 26 -14.64 24.49 8.63
CA GLN A 26 -15.50 23.39 8.22
C GLN A 26 -16.97 23.82 8.28
N ASP A 27 -17.72 23.55 7.22
CA ASP A 27 -19.17 23.74 7.20
C ASP A 27 -19.87 22.41 7.48
N ASP A 28 -20.19 22.15 8.75
CA ASP A 28 -20.97 20.98 9.19
C ASP A 28 -22.47 21.29 9.36
N GLY A 29 -22.90 22.50 8.97
CA GLY A 29 -24.27 22.98 9.18
C GLY A 29 -24.61 23.28 10.65
N PRO A 30 -25.88 23.64 10.94
CA PRO A 30 -26.29 24.13 12.26
C PRO A 30 -26.39 23.04 13.34
N ASN A 31 -26.60 21.77 12.96
CA ASN A 31 -26.80 20.65 13.90
C ASN A 31 -25.98 19.43 13.42
N PRO A 32 -24.65 19.45 13.60
CA PRO A 32 -23.79 18.40 13.07
C PRO A 32 -24.01 17.08 13.80
N VAL A 33 -24.08 15.99 13.04
CA VAL A 33 -24.03 14.62 13.57
C VAL A 33 -22.59 14.13 13.54
N VAL A 34 -22.19 13.34 14.55
CA VAL A 34 -20.81 12.83 14.74
C VAL A 34 -19.69 13.89 14.68
N PRO A 35 -19.84 15.06 15.34
CA PRO A 35 -18.79 16.07 15.35
C PRO A 35 -17.55 15.55 16.08
N ILE A 36 -16.37 15.80 15.49
CA ILE A 36 -15.10 15.47 16.09
C ILE A 36 -14.59 16.70 16.84
N ALA A 37 -14.28 16.54 18.13
CA ALA A 37 -13.63 17.58 18.90
C ALA A 37 -12.14 17.68 18.50
N TYR A 38 -11.85 18.43 17.44
CA TYR A 38 -10.50 18.59 16.91
C TYR A 38 -9.58 19.34 17.86
N LYS A 39 -8.30 18.94 17.90
CA LYS A 39 -7.23 19.76 18.45
C LYS A 39 -7.07 21.04 17.62
N GLU A 40 -6.59 22.12 18.25
CA GLU A 40 -6.41 23.43 17.59
C GLU A 40 -5.57 23.34 16.32
N GLU A 41 -4.44 22.64 16.39
CA GLU A 41 -3.54 22.46 15.23
C GLU A 41 -4.23 21.77 14.06
N PHE A 42 -5.07 20.75 14.34
CA PHE A 42 -5.82 20.05 13.30
C PHE A 42 -6.83 20.99 12.63
N ARG A 43 -7.58 21.73 13.44
CA ARG A 43 -8.56 22.70 12.96
C ARG A 43 -7.89 23.76 12.10
N GLU A 44 -6.86 24.42 12.61
CA GLU A 44 -6.13 25.46 11.89
C GLU A 44 -5.57 24.93 10.56
N THR A 45 -4.84 23.81 10.59
CA THR A 45 -4.26 23.21 9.38
C THR A 45 -5.32 22.90 8.33
N MET A 46 -6.46 22.33 8.73
CA MET A 46 -7.54 22.00 7.81
C MET A 46 -8.29 23.23 7.31
N ASP A 47 -8.41 24.30 8.10
CA ASP A 47 -9.04 25.54 7.67
C ASP A 47 -8.21 26.25 6.58
N TYR A 48 -6.88 26.31 6.76
CA TYR A 48 -5.98 26.77 5.71
C TYR A 48 -5.99 25.83 4.50
N PHE A 49 -6.08 24.51 4.71
CA PHE A 49 -6.17 23.56 3.59
C PHE A 49 -7.43 23.80 2.76
N ARG A 50 -8.60 23.99 3.40
CA ARG A 50 -9.84 24.29 2.67
C ARG A 50 -9.75 25.60 1.89
N ALA A 51 -9.09 26.63 2.43
CA ALA A 51 -8.88 27.89 1.71
C ALA A 51 -8.00 27.71 0.47
N ILE A 52 -6.83 27.08 0.63
CA ILE A 52 -5.89 26.78 -0.47
C ILE A 52 -6.52 25.86 -1.53
N TYR A 53 -7.22 24.83 -1.08
CA TYR A 53 -7.91 23.88 -1.96
C TYR A 53 -9.01 24.58 -2.78
N LYS A 54 -9.80 25.46 -2.15
CA LYS A 54 -10.86 26.22 -2.82
C LYS A 54 -10.29 27.23 -3.83
N ALA A 55 -9.15 27.82 -3.55
CA ALA A 55 -8.45 28.73 -4.46
C ALA A 55 -7.68 28.01 -5.58
N ASP A 56 -7.62 26.68 -5.54
CA ASP A 56 -6.79 25.81 -6.39
C ASP A 56 -5.30 26.22 -6.45
N GLU A 57 -4.75 26.72 -5.34
CA GLU A 57 -3.40 27.24 -5.32
C GLU A 57 -2.34 26.13 -5.41
N ARG A 58 -1.55 26.13 -6.51
CA ARG A 58 -0.47 25.15 -6.77
C ARG A 58 0.91 25.72 -6.45
N SER A 59 1.21 25.90 -5.17
CA SER A 59 2.45 26.55 -4.72
C SER A 59 3.31 25.64 -3.83
N PRO A 60 4.60 25.97 -3.63
CA PRO A 60 5.45 25.26 -2.65
C PRO A 60 4.88 25.30 -1.22
N ARG A 61 4.21 26.38 -0.81
CA ARG A 61 3.55 26.47 0.50
C ARG A 61 2.33 25.54 0.58
N ALA A 62 1.56 25.40 -0.50
CA ALA A 62 0.48 24.43 -0.58
C ALA A 62 1.01 22.98 -0.45
N LEU A 63 2.17 22.69 -1.07
CA LEU A 63 2.81 21.37 -0.92
C LEU A 63 3.24 21.10 0.53
N ARG A 64 3.83 22.09 1.23
CA ARG A 64 4.15 21.98 2.67
C ARG A 64 2.90 21.82 3.53
N LEU A 65 1.83 22.55 3.23
CA LEU A 65 0.56 22.43 3.95
C LEU A 65 -0.03 21.02 3.82
N THR A 66 0.00 20.43 2.62
CA THR A 66 -0.47 19.04 2.45
C THR A 66 0.35 18.04 3.25
N ARG A 67 1.67 18.26 3.42
CA ARG A 67 2.52 17.44 4.29
C ARG A 67 2.03 17.49 5.74
N ARG A 68 1.77 18.69 6.28
CA ARG A 68 1.22 18.88 7.65
C ARG A 68 -0.14 18.21 7.81
N ALA A 69 -1.05 18.42 6.85
CA ALA A 69 -2.39 17.83 6.88
C ALA A 69 -2.37 16.29 6.80
N ILE A 70 -1.47 15.69 6.00
CA ILE A 70 -1.29 14.23 5.93
C ILE A 70 -0.67 13.69 7.21
N HIS A 71 0.28 14.40 7.82
CA HIS A 71 0.83 13.97 9.12
C HIS A 71 -0.29 13.87 10.17
N LEU A 72 -1.18 14.87 10.22
CA LEU A 72 -2.29 14.93 11.16
C LEU A 72 -3.41 13.91 10.88
N ASN A 73 -3.69 13.64 9.60
CA ASN A 73 -4.62 12.58 9.19
C ASN A 73 -4.19 11.95 7.86
N PRO A 74 -3.39 10.88 7.90
CA PRO A 74 -2.90 10.24 6.68
C PRO A 74 -4.02 9.51 5.92
N GLY A 75 -5.20 9.33 6.53
CA GLY A 75 -6.38 8.76 5.87
C GLY A 75 -7.13 9.74 4.96
N ASN A 76 -6.79 11.04 4.98
CA ASN A 76 -7.53 12.05 4.22
C ASN A 76 -7.19 12.01 2.72
N TYR A 77 -8.01 11.29 1.94
CA TYR A 77 -7.79 11.09 0.52
C TYR A 77 -7.85 12.39 -0.32
N THR A 78 -8.60 13.40 0.12
CA THR A 78 -8.69 14.70 -0.57
C THR A 78 -7.35 15.44 -0.53
N VAL A 79 -6.68 15.42 0.63
CA VAL A 79 -5.35 16.03 0.77
C VAL A 79 -4.33 15.29 -0.10
N TRP A 80 -4.35 13.96 -0.11
CA TRP A 80 -3.48 13.18 -0.99
C TRP A 80 -3.71 13.42 -2.48
N HIS A 81 -4.97 13.63 -2.88
CA HIS A 81 -5.30 13.99 -4.25
C HIS A 81 -4.76 15.36 -4.62
N PHE A 82 -5.02 16.36 -3.78
CA PHE A 82 -4.52 17.72 -3.99
C PHE A 82 -2.98 17.75 -4.00
N ARG A 83 -2.32 17.00 -3.13
CA ARG A 83 -0.85 16.86 -3.10
C ARG A 83 -0.29 16.39 -4.45
N ARG A 84 -0.90 15.38 -5.08
CA ARG A 84 -0.47 14.90 -6.41
C ARG A 84 -0.57 15.99 -7.47
N LEU A 85 -1.69 16.72 -7.49
CA LEU A 85 -1.89 17.82 -8.42
C LEU A 85 -0.87 18.95 -8.21
N VAL A 86 -0.53 19.27 -6.95
CA VAL A 86 0.51 20.26 -6.64
C VAL A 86 1.90 19.76 -7.06
N LEU A 87 2.24 18.49 -6.79
CA LEU A 87 3.53 17.89 -7.22
C LEU A 87 3.70 17.94 -8.73
N GLU A 88 2.66 17.61 -9.49
CA GLU A 88 2.65 17.69 -10.96
C GLU A 88 2.81 19.14 -11.45
N ALA A 89 2.03 20.07 -10.88
CA ALA A 89 2.07 21.48 -11.28
C ALA A 89 3.42 22.14 -11.00
N LEU A 90 4.10 21.73 -9.92
CA LEU A 90 5.43 22.24 -9.56
C LEU A 90 6.56 21.52 -10.29
N ASN A 91 6.28 20.45 -11.05
CA ASN A 91 7.29 19.54 -11.58
C ASN A 91 8.32 19.14 -10.49
N ALA A 92 7.80 18.82 -9.31
CA ALA A 92 8.61 18.55 -8.12
C ALA A 92 9.45 17.28 -8.28
N ASP A 93 10.58 17.23 -7.57
CA ASP A 93 11.39 16.02 -7.50
C ASP A 93 10.63 14.93 -6.73
N LEU A 94 10.30 13.84 -7.42
CA LEU A 94 9.58 12.72 -6.84
C LEU A 94 10.49 11.82 -6.00
N ASP A 95 11.81 11.94 -6.07
CA ASP A 95 12.70 11.21 -5.17
C ASP A 95 12.62 11.76 -3.73
N GLU A 96 12.54 13.09 -3.55
CA GLU A 96 12.25 13.69 -2.24
C GLU A 96 10.89 13.24 -1.65
N GLU A 97 9.92 12.93 -2.54
CA GLU A 97 8.62 12.42 -2.12
C GLU A 97 8.74 11.01 -1.50
N LEU A 98 9.73 10.19 -1.89
CA LEU A 98 9.94 8.87 -1.28
C LEU A 98 10.31 8.99 0.20
N ASP A 99 11.12 9.97 0.58
CA ASP A 99 11.50 10.21 1.97
C ASP A 99 10.29 10.64 2.81
N PHE A 100 9.38 11.40 2.22
CA PHE A 100 8.10 11.71 2.85
C PHE A 100 7.23 10.46 3.03
N LEU A 101 7.07 9.65 1.98
CA LEU A 101 6.31 8.40 2.06
C LEU A 101 6.91 7.43 3.08
N GLN A 102 8.24 7.38 3.20
CA GLN A 102 8.91 6.53 4.19
C GLN A 102 8.56 6.94 5.62
N ARG A 103 8.52 8.24 5.91
CA ARG A 103 8.11 8.75 7.22
C ARG A 103 6.68 8.34 7.56
N ILE A 104 5.76 8.44 6.60
CA ILE A 104 4.38 7.98 6.77
C ILE A 104 4.30 6.46 6.92
N ALA A 105 5.11 5.69 6.20
CA ALA A 105 5.16 4.24 6.31
C ALA A 105 5.62 3.78 7.71
N ASN A 106 6.60 4.48 8.29
CA ASN A 106 7.12 4.19 9.62
C ASN A 106 6.08 4.43 10.73
N SER A 107 5.21 5.45 10.58
CA SER A 107 4.17 5.75 11.57
C SER A 107 2.84 5.04 11.30
N ASN A 108 2.48 4.80 10.03
CA ASN A 108 1.21 4.21 9.63
C ASN A 108 1.34 3.34 8.37
N SER A 109 2.02 2.20 8.50
CA SER A 109 2.23 1.25 7.39
C SER A 109 0.95 0.64 6.81
N LYS A 110 -0.16 0.63 7.56
CA LYS A 110 -1.49 0.14 7.13
C LYS A 110 -2.35 1.22 6.46
N ASN A 111 -1.73 2.32 6.02
CA ASN A 111 -2.43 3.40 5.34
C ASN A 111 -2.62 3.10 3.84
N TYR A 112 -3.87 3.04 3.36
CA TYR A 112 -4.16 2.76 1.94
C TYR A 112 -3.67 3.89 1.00
N GLN A 113 -3.83 5.14 1.42
CA GLN A 113 -3.50 6.31 0.61
C GLN A 113 -2.00 6.39 0.32
N LEU A 114 -1.14 5.99 1.27
CA LEU A 114 0.30 5.83 1.12
C LEU A 114 0.64 4.90 -0.05
N TRP A 115 0.13 3.67 -0.03
CA TRP A 115 0.39 2.67 -1.08
C TRP A 115 -0.18 3.11 -2.43
N HIS A 116 -1.35 3.75 -2.42
CA HIS A 116 -1.94 4.31 -3.63
C HIS A 116 -1.10 5.47 -4.20
N HIS A 117 -0.57 6.35 -3.34
CA HIS A 117 0.29 7.45 -3.75
C HIS A 117 1.61 6.94 -4.31
N ARG A 118 2.24 5.95 -3.66
CA ARG A 118 3.45 5.28 -4.15
C ARG A 118 3.24 4.63 -5.53
N ARG A 119 2.05 4.05 -5.75
CA ARG A 119 1.65 3.54 -7.07
C ARG A 119 1.49 4.62 -8.13
N TRP A 120 0.83 5.73 -7.80
CA TRP A 120 0.73 6.86 -8.72
C TRP A 120 2.12 7.37 -9.11
N ARG A 121 3.02 7.55 -8.12
CA ARG A 121 4.41 7.97 -8.37
C ARG A 121 5.12 7.02 -9.35
N TYR A 122 5.03 5.71 -9.11
CA TYR A 122 5.57 4.71 -10.02
C TYR A 122 5.05 4.89 -11.46
N PHE A 123 3.75 5.12 -11.65
CA PHE A 123 3.20 5.39 -12.98
C PHE A 123 3.69 6.70 -13.60
N VAL A 124 3.82 7.77 -12.82
CA VAL A 124 4.33 9.06 -13.33
C VAL A 124 5.78 8.90 -13.78
N VAL A 125 6.64 8.30 -12.95
CA VAL A 125 8.05 8.11 -13.28
C VAL A 125 8.24 7.16 -14.46
N THR A 126 7.50 6.07 -14.53
CA THR A 126 7.66 5.07 -15.61
C THR A 126 7.14 5.54 -16.97
N ARG A 127 6.29 6.57 -17.01
CA ARG A 127 5.94 7.28 -18.25
C ARG A 127 6.94 8.37 -18.63
N SER A 128 7.90 8.69 -17.75
CA SER A 128 8.99 9.61 -18.04
C SER A 128 10.12 8.86 -18.77
N PRO A 129 10.50 9.28 -19.99
CA PRO A 129 11.51 8.59 -20.79
C PRO A 129 12.95 8.68 -20.21
N PHE A 130 13.19 9.49 -19.18
CA PHE A 130 14.54 9.79 -18.67
C PHE A 130 15.06 8.84 -17.58
N LEU A 131 14.20 8.12 -16.85
CA LEU A 131 14.58 7.42 -15.60
C LEU A 131 14.81 5.91 -15.76
N GLY A 132 15.62 5.48 -16.74
CA GLY A 132 16.06 4.08 -16.88
C GLY A 132 14.94 3.06 -17.20
N GLY A 133 13.72 3.54 -17.44
CA GLY A 133 12.57 2.76 -17.86
C GLY A 133 11.89 1.94 -16.76
N LEU A 134 10.81 1.28 -17.16
CA LEU A 134 9.87 0.56 -16.30
C LEU A 134 10.53 -0.58 -15.48
N LYS A 135 11.63 -1.18 -15.97
CA LYS A 135 12.30 -2.31 -15.32
C LYS A 135 13.15 -1.92 -14.10
N ALA A 136 14.00 -0.89 -14.21
CA ALA A 136 14.87 -0.48 -13.11
C ALA A 136 14.06 0.05 -11.92
N MET A 137 13.03 0.86 -12.21
CA MET A 137 12.11 1.35 -11.19
C MET A 137 11.31 0.21 -10.54
N ARG A 138 10.88 -0.79 -11.32
CA ARG A 138 10.18 -1.97 -10.78
C ARG A 138 11.03 -2.72 -9.76
N ALA A 139 12.31 -2.97 -10.04
CA ALA A 139 13.17 -3.71 -9.11
C ALA A 139 13.33 -3.01 -7.75
N PHE A 140 13.45 -1.68 -7.73
CA PHE A 140 13.52 -0.90 -6.49
C PHE A 140 12.20 -0.99 -5.70
N GLU A 141 11.07 -0.82 -6.38
CA GLU A 141 9.74 -0.91 -5.75
C GLU A 141 9.41 -2.31 -5.24
N VAL A 142 9.84 -3.35 -5.96
CA VAL A 142 9.70 -4.76 -5.52
C VAL A 142 10.45 -4.97 -4.22
N ARG A 143 11.74 -4.59 -4.16
CA ARG A 143 12.55 -4.74 -2.94
C ARG A 143 11.91 -4.05 -1.75
N TYR A 144 11.50 -2.80 -1.93
CA TYR A 144 10.80 -2.05 -0.89
C TYR A 144 9.53 -2.76 -0.40
N THR A 145 8.73 -3.26 -1.35
CA THR A 145 7.47 -3.92 -1.04
C THR A 145 7.70 -5.25 -0.34
N VAL A 146 8.73 -6.00 -0.72
CA VAL A 146 9.16 -7.25 -0.06
C VAL A 146 9.58 -6.97 1.38
N GLU A 147 10.38 -5.94 1.63
CA GLU A 147 10.77 -5.53 2.98
C GLU A 147 9.53 -5.18 3.85
N ALA A 148 8.59 -4.43 3.28
CA ALA A 148 7.34 -4.09 3.96
C ALA A 148 6.44 -5.30 4.25
N ILE A 149 6.40 -6.28 3.33
CA ILE A 149 5.70 -7.56 3.55
C ILE A 149 6.35 -8.33 4.70
N LEU A 150 7.68 -8.46 4.70
CA LEU A 150 8.38 -9.19 5.75
C LEU A 150 8.22 -8.52 7.12
N ALA A 151 8.16 -7.20 7.18
CA ALA A 151 7.91 -6.46 8.40
C ALA A 151 6.48 -6.64 8.94
N ASN A 152 5.47 -6.76 8.07
CA ASN A 152 4.08 -6.98 8.46
C ASN A 152 3.30 -7.84 7.45
N PRO A 153 3.41 -9.18 7.52
CA PRO A 153 2.84 -10.07 6.50
C PRO A 153 1.32 -10.02 6.40
N ASN A 154 0.63 -9.62 7.48
CA ASN A 154 -0.83 -9.48 7.54
C ASN A 154 -1.33 -8.14 6.96
N ASN A 155 -0.43 -7.27 6.48
CA ASN A 155 -0.83 -6.06 5.79
C ASN A 155 -1.10 -6.38 4.31
N GLU A 156 -2.36 -6.35 3.91
CA GLU A 156 -2.77 -6.66 2.52
C GLU A 156 -2.26 -5.63 1.49
N CYS A 157 -2.02 -4.38 1.91
CA CYS A 157 -1.68 -3.30 0.98
C CYS A 157 -0.36 -3.54 0.21
N PRO A 158 0.77 -3.89 0.86
CA PRO A 158 1.99 -4.32 0.18
C PRO A 158 1.77 -5.45 -0.83
N TRP A 159 1.01 -6.50 -0.49
CA TRP A 159 0.75 -7.62 -1.39
C TRP A 159 -0.01 -7.19 -2.65
N ARG A 160 -1.02 -6.34 -2.49
CA ARG A 160 -1.77 -5.76 -3.62
C ARG A 160 -0.91 -4.82 -4.44
N TYR A 161 -0.05 -4.03 -3.80
CA TYR A 161 0.87 -3.13 -4.47
C TYR A 161 1.88 -3.91 -5.31
N LEU A 162 2.48 -4.95 -4.75
CA LEU A 162 3.41 -5.85 -5.45
C LEU A 162 2.79 -6.40 -6.73
N ARG A 163 1.57 -6.96 -6.64
CA ARG A 163 0.82 -7.42 -7.83
C ARG A 163 0.60 -6.29 -8.84
N GLY A 164 0.27 -5.10 -8.36
CA GLY A 164 0.00 -3.93 -9.19
C GLY A 164 1.21 -3.41 -9.99
N LEU A 165 2.44 -3.71 -9.56
CA LEU A 165 3.68 -3.36 -10.29
C LEU A 165 3.84 -4.13 -11.61
N TYR A 166 3.19 -5.31 -11.70
CA TYR A 166 3.21 -6.21 -12.85
C TYR A 166 1.86 -6.20 -13.59
N LYS A 167 1.07 -5.13 -13.42
CA LYS A 167 -0.17 -4.96 -14.17
C LYS A 167 0.16 -5.07 -15.67
N ASP A 168 -0.53 -5.98 -16.36
CA ASP A 168 -0.37 -6.30 -17.78
C ASP A 168 0.89 -7.14 -18.15
N ASP A 169 1.69 -7.58 -17.17
CA ASP A 169 2.91 -8.38 -17.37
C ASP A 169 3.01 -9.52 -16.33
N ILE A 170 2.02 -10.42 -16.36
CA ILE A 170 1.92 -11.57 -15.44
C ILE A 170 3.12 -12.51 -15.60
N LYS A 171 3.68 -12.65 -16.81
CA LYS A 171 4.86 -13.49 -17.03
C LYS A 171 6.07 -12.98 -16.26
N ALA A 172 6.28 -11.66 -16.18
CA ALA A 172 7.34 -11.12 -15.35
C ALA A 172 7.08 -11.31 -13.85
N LEU A 173 5.81 -11.28 -13.40
CA LEU A 173 5.45 -11.58 -12.00
C LEU A 173 5.87 -13.00 -11.62
N VAL A 174 5.53 -13.97 -12.47
CA VAL A 174 5.83 -15.40 -12.25
C VAL A 174 7.32 -15.69 -12.25
N ASN A 175 8.08 -15.00 -13.10
CA ASN A 175 9.52 -15.20 -13.25
C ASN A 175 10.37 -14.38 -12.27
N ASP A 176 9.76 -13.55 -11.41
CA ASP A 176 10.51 -12.74 -10.45
C ASP A 176 10.85 -13.55 -9.18
N PRO A 177 12.14 -13.83 -8.92
CA PRO A 177 12.54 -14.68 -7.80
C PRO A 177 12.26 -14.06 -6.44
N GLU A 178 12.20 -12.72 -6.33
CA GLU A 178 11.91 -12.03 -5.06
C GLU A 178 10.48 -12.33 -4.58
N ILE A 179 9.54 -12.49 -5.51
CA ILE A 179 8.12 -12.75 -5.20
C ILE A 179 7.95 -14.17 -4.68
N ALA A 180 8.56 -15.15 -5.35
CA ALA A 180 8.58 -16.53 -4.88
C ALA A 180 9.30 -16.63 -3.51
N SER A 181 10.44 -15.95 -3.37
CA SER A 181 11.21 -15.93 -2.11
C SER A 181 10.42 -15.34 -0.94
N VAL A 182 9.72 -14.22 -1.13
CA VAL A 182 8.93 -13.61 -0.05
C VAL A 182 7.73 -14.49 0.35
N CYS A 183 7.06 -15.12 -0.62
CA CYS A 183 6.01 -16.10 -0.33
C CYS A 183 6.53 -17.23 0.57
N LEU A 184 7.65 -17.84 0.18
CA LEU A 184 8.26 -18.94 0.93
C LEU A 184 8.69 -18.52 2.33
N LYS A 185 9.39 -17.38 2.46
CA LYS A 185 9.81 -16.82 3.76
C LYS A 185 8.62 -16.61 4.69
N VAL A 186 7.54 -16.01 4.20
CA VAL A 186 6.34 -15.75 5.01
C VAL A 186 5.63 -17.05 5.39
N ILE A 187 5.46 -17.98 4.46
CA ILE A 187 4.85 -19.31 4.73
C ILE A 187 5.65 -20.04 5.83
N ASN A 188 6.98 -20.02 5.76
CA ASN A 188 7.86 -20.66 6.73
C ASN A 188 7.75 -20.10 8.16
N THR A 189 7.23 -18.87 8.34
CA THR A 189 6.97 -18.34 9.68
C THR A 189 5.80 -19.02 10.39
N LYS A 190 4.96 -19.76 9.64
CA LYS A 190 3.72 -20.38 10.12
C LYS A 190 2.76 -19.40 10.80
N ASN A 191 2.91 -18.10 10.55
CA ASN A 191 2.04 -17.05 11.06
C ASN A 191 1.69 -16.05 9.96
N ASN A 192 0.47 -15.52 9.94
CA ASN A 192 0.01 -14.51 8.98
C ASN A 192 0.27 -14.84 7.50
N TYR A 193 0.29 -16.12 7.13
CA TYR A 193 0.66 -16.61 5.80
C TYR A 193 -0.47 -16.57 4.77
N ILE A 194 -1.69 -16.14 5.14
CA ILE A 194 -2.87 -16.15 4.26
C ILE A 194 -2.59 -15.42 2.94
N PHE A 195 -2.00 -14.23 2.98
CA PHE A 195 -1.70 -13.47 1.78
C PHE A 195 -0.55 -14.05 0.95
N ALA A 196 0.42 -14.70 1.61
CA ALA A 196 1.49 -15.42 0.94
C ALA A 196 0.96 -16.65 0.18
N LEU A 197 0.05 -17.41 0.80
CA LEU A 197 -0.64 -18.54 0.16
C LEU A 197 -1.49 -18.07 -1.03
N LYS A 198 -2.23 -16.96 -0.88
CA LYS A 198 -2.99 -16.35 -1.99
C LYS A 198 -2.09 -15.96 -3.16
N MET A 199 -0.95 -15.33 -2.87
CA MET A 199 0.02 -14.96 -3.90
C MET A 199 0.62 -16.20 -4.57
N LEU A 200 1.05 -17.19 -3.79
CA LEU A 200 1.61 -18.44 -4.31
C LEU A 200 0.61 -19.18 -5.20
N LEU A 201 -0.66 -19.27 -4.78
CA LEU A 201 -1.73 -19.86 -5.58
C LEU A 201 -1.87 -19.15 -6.93
N ASP A 202 -1.86 -17.82 -6.95
CA ASP A 202 -1.94 -17.05 -8.19
C ASP A 202 -0.70 -17.27 -9.08
N LEU A 203 0.51 -17.37 -8.51
CA LEU A 203 1.72 -17.72 -9.24
C LEU A 203 1.60 -19.11 -9.91
N LEU A 204 1.14 -20.12 -9.16
CA LEU A 204 0.93 -21.49 -9.67
C LEU A 204 -0.08 -21.51 -10.82
N CYS A 205 -1.21 -20.79 -10.67
CA CYS A 205 -2.23 -20.66 -11.72
C CYS A 205 -1.69 -20.02 -13.01
N HIS A 206 -0.58 -19.29 -12.93
CA HIS A 206 0.06 -18.63 -14.06
C HIS A 206 1.35 -19.32 -14.53
N GLY A 207 1.61 -20.56 -14.09
CA GLY A 207 2.67 -21.42 -14.60
C GLY A 207 3.97 -21.40 -13.80
N PHE A 208 3.96 -20.85 -12.58
CA PHE A 208 5.10 -20.98 -11.66
C PHE A 208 5.40 -22.44 -11.36
N GLN A 209 6.67 -22.83 -11.44
CA GLN A 209 7.15 -24.17 -11.12
C GLN A 209 7.82 -24.16 -9.74
N PRO A 210 7.14 -24.61 -8.67
CA PRO A 210 7.67 -24.57 -7.32
C PRO A 210 8.76 -25.63 -7.12
N CYS A 211 9.81 -25.30 -6.36
CA CYS A 211 10.75 -26.31 -5.86
C CYS A 211 10.11 -27.14 -4.72
N HIS A 212 10.74 -28.27 -4.37
CA HIS A 212 10.27 -29.15 -3.29
C HIS A 212 10.05 -28.42 -1.96
N GLU A 213 10.87 -27.41 -1.66
CA GLU A 213 10.77 -26.62 -0.42
C GLU A 213 9.39 -25.97 -0.25
N PHE A 214 8.78 -25.45 -1.32
CA PHE A 214 7.43 -24.87 -1.24
C PHE A 214 6.39 -25.89 -0.77
N ARG A 215 6.47 -27.11 -1.29
CA ARG A 215 5.54 -28.18 -0.92
C ARG A 215 5.71 -28.52 0.56
N ASP A 216 6.95 -28.68 1.01
CA ASP A 216 7.26 -29.01 2.40
C ASP A 216 6.75 -27.92 3.35
N SER A 217 6.99 -26.65 2.99
CA SER A 217 6.51 -25.49 3.74
C SER A 217 4.98 -25.42 3.84
N VAL A 218 4.26 -25.69 2.74
CA VAL A 218 2.79 -25.69 2.71
C VAL A 218 2.23 -26.86 3.52
N VAL A 219 2.80 -28.07 3.38
CA VAL A 219 2.41 -29.25 4.16
C VAL A 219 2.60 -28.99 5.66
N ALA A 220 3.66 -28.29 6.04
CA ALA A 220 3.96 -27.95 7.44
C ALA A 220 2.97 -26.96 8.09
N LEU A 221 2.02 -26.39 7.33
CA LEU A 221 0.96 -25.50 7.83
C LEU A 221 -0.31 -26.24 8.30
N ARG A 222 -0.43 -27.54 7.99
CA ARG A 222 -1.64 -28.29 8.29
C ARG A 222 -1.86 -28.46 9.79
N ALA A 223 -3.14 -28.41 10.20
CA ALA A 223 -3.55 -28.64 11.58
C ALA A 223 -3.79 -30.13 11.93
N SER A 224 -4.02 -30.99 10.92
CA SER A 224 -4.27 -32.43 11.10
C SER A 224 -3.62 -33.25 9.98
N ASP A 225 -2.97 -34.35 10.36
CA ASP A 225 -2.33 -35.31 9.45
C ASP A 225 -3.32 -36.32 8.83
N THR A 226 -4.60 -36.25 9.17
CA THR A 226 -5.57 -37.33 8.92
C THR A 226 -6.02 -37.48 7.47
N ASP A 227 -5.93 -36.42 6.65
CA ASP A 227 -6.29 -36.49 5.23
C ASP A 227 -5.03 -36.43 4.34
N PRO A 228 -4.95 -37.16 3.21
CA PRO A 228 -3.88 -36.95 2.25
C PRO A 228 -3.99 -35.53 1.66
N LEU A 229 -2.89 -34.78 1.64
CA LEU A 229 -2.86 -33.51 0.91
C LEU A 229 -3.01 -33.80 -0.59
N ASP A 230 -3.73 -32.95 -1.31
CA ASP A 230 -3.86 -33.11 -2.75
C ASP A 230 -2.46 -33.13 -3.41
N PRO A 231 -2.17 -34.08 -4.32
CA PRO A 231 -0.90 -34.10 -5.03
C PRO A 231 -0.68 -32.80 -5.82
N ASP A 232 -1.72 -32.09 -6.23
CA ASP A 232 -1.62 -30.75 -6.78
C ASP A 232 -1.44 -29.69 -5.68
N LEU A 233 -0.33 -28.95 -5.71
CA LEU A 233 -0.03 -27.94 -4.70
C LEU A 233 -1.05 -26.80 -4.67
N SER A 234 -1.64 -26.45 -5.82
CA SER A 234 -2.65 -25.38 -5.90
C SER A 234 -3.95 -25.81 -5.20
N MET A 235 -4.35 -27.06 -5.38
CA MET A 235 -5.51 -27.63 -4.68
C MET A 235 -5.27 -27.71 -3.17
N ALA A 236 -4.08 -28.16 -2.76
CA ALA A 236 -3.68 -28.20 -1.36
C ALA A 236 -3.72 -26.82 -0.68
N ILE A 237 -3.27 -25.77 -1.38
CA ILE A 237 -3.33 -24.40 -0.87
C ILE A 237 -4.79 -23.95 -0.69
N CYS A 238 -5.69 -24.29 -1.62
CA CYS A 238 -7.12 -23.98 -1.46
C CYS A 238 -7.71 -24.65 -0.21
N ASP A 239 -7.35 -25.91 0.07
CA ASP A 239 -7.83 -26.62 1.27
C ASP A 239 -7.37 -25.95 2.57
N ILE A 240 -6.10 -25.52 2.62
CA ILE A 240 -5.59 -24.76 3.77
C ILE A 240 -6.32 -23.43 3.90
N LEU A 241 -6.49 -22.69 2.80
CA LEU A 241 -7.18 -21.39 2.79
C LEU A 241 -8.66 -21.48 3.18
N GLU A 242 -9.34 -22.58 2.84
CA GLU A 242 -10.70 -22.85 3.30
C GLU A 242 -10.78 -22.86 4.83
N GLN A 243 -9.80 -23.48 5.49
CA GLN A 243 -9.75 -23.58 6.95
C GLN A 243 -9.34 -22.26 7.62
N VAL A 244 -8.32 -21.57 7.09
CA VAL A 244 -7.71 -20.40 7.75
C VAL A 244 -8.32 -19.05 7.36
N ASP A 245 -9.05 -18.96 6.25
CA ASP A 245 -9.78 -17.76 5.79
C ASP A 245 -11.28 -18.07 5.73
N SER A 246 -11.85 -18.40 6.90
CA SER A 246 -13.22 -18.91 7.07
C SER A 246 -14.31 -18.01 6.47
N LEU A 247 -14.11 -16.69 6.51
CA LEU A 247 -15.00 -15.71 5.87
C LEU A 247 -15.10 -15.91 4.34
N ARG A 248 -14.10 -16.54 3.72
CA ARG A 248 -14.02 -16.84 2.29
C ARG A 248 -14.00 -18.35 2.00
N ALA A 249 -14.38 -19.21 2.95
CA ALA A 249 -14.39 -20.66 2.76
C ALA A 249 -15.12 -21.08 1.47
N SER A 250 -16.33 -20.59 1.25
CA SER A 250 -17.11 -20.87 0.02
C SER A 250 -16.40 -20.43 -1.27
N TYR A 251 -15.61 -19.36 -1.22
CA TYR A 251 -14.79 -18.91 -2.35
C TYR A 251 -13.63 -19.87 -2.61
N TRP A 252 -12.96 -20.39 -1.58
CA TRP A 252 -11.87 -21.36 -1.74
C TRP A 252 -12.36 -22.70 -2.28
N ILE A 253 -13.51 -23.19 -1.81
CA ILE A 253 -14.19 -24.37 -2.36
C ILE A 253 -14.49 -24.16 -3.85
N TRP A 254 -15.09 -23.03 -4.21
CA TRP A 254 -15.36 -22.69 -5.60
C TRP A 254 -14.07 -22.60 -6.43
N ARG A 255 -13.01 -21.99 -5.88
CA ARG A 255 -11.73 -21.81 -6.57
C ARG A 255 -11.06 -23.16 -6.83
N LYS A 256 -11.05 -24.07 -5.85
CA LYS A 256 -10.56 -25.45 -6.01
C LYS A 256 -11.28 -26.18 -7.14
N ASN A 257 -12.61 -26.10 -7.16
CA ASN A 257 -13.42 -26.71 -8.23
C ASN A 257 -13.16 -26.12 -9.63
N LYS A 258 -12.73 -24.86 -9.72
CA LYS A 258 -12.33 -24.27 -11.01
C LYS A 258 -10.96 -24.75 -11.50
N LEU A 259 -10.05 -25.08 -10.58
CA LEU A 259 -8.73 -25.61 -10.95
C LEU A 259 -8.84 -27.04 -11.49
N SER A 260 -9.71 -27.87 -10.90
CA SER A 260 -9.92 -29.24 -11.38
C SER A 260 -10.49 -29.29 -12.80
N VAL A 261 -11.41 -28.37 -13.15
CA VAL A 261 -12.00 -28.28 -14.49
C VAL A 261 -11.00 -27.76 -15.54
N ALA A 262 -10.00 -26.98 -15.13
CA ALA A 262 -8.98 -26.46 -16.04
C ALA A 262 -7.83 -27.45 -16.32
N ALA A 263 -7.74 -28.55 -15.53
CA ALA A 263 -6.71 -29.58 -15.66
C ALA A 263 -7.13 -30.77 -16.56
N VAL A 264 -8.37 -30.75 -17.08
CA VAL A 264 -8.94 -31.73 -18.03
C VAL A 264 -9.00 -31.10 -19.42
#